data_AF-A0A0T9DR59-F1
#
_entry.id   AF-A0A0T9DR59-F1
#
_cell.length_a   1.000
_cell.length_b   1.000
_cell.length_c   1.000
_cell.angle_alpha   90.00
_cell.angle_beta   90.00
_cell.angle_gamma   90.00
#
_symmetry.space_group_name_H-M   'P 1'
#
loop_
_entity.id
_entity.type
_entity.pdbx_description
1 polymer ?
#
loop_
_entity_poly.entity_id
_entity_poly.type
_entity_poly.pdbx_seq_one_letter_code
_entity_poly.pdbx_strand_id
1 'polypeptide(L)' 'MQRPPVLAAVIAVGDVAPPVAHAAPTPIPAWFRYYQNCKAGRGGGPALWGEPGYRLGLDHGDDGTACEEFP' A
#
# COMPACT_ATOMS: atom_id res chain seq x y z
N MET A 1 25.58 -11.69 -56.32
CA MET A 1 24.11 -11.73 -56.23
C MET A 1 23.69 -13.05 -55.59
N GLN A 2 23.61 -13.15 -54.26
CA GLN A 2 22.72 -14.12 -53.59
C GLN A 2 22.65 -13.72 -52.12
N ARG A 3 21.52 -13.13 -51.70
CA ARG A 3 21.22 -12.84 -50.29
C ARG A 3 20.66 -14.13 -49.69
N PRO A 4 21.13 -14.62 -48.52
CA PRO A 4 20.57 -15.83 -47.94
C PRO A 4 19.08 -15.59 -47.60
N PRO A 5 18.21 -16.60 -47.75
CA PRO A 5 16.82 -16.49 -47.35
C PRO A 5 16.79 -16.30 -45.83
N VAL A 6 16.12 -15.23 -45.39
CA VAL A 6 15.81 -15.03 -43.97
C VAL A 6 14.84 -16.14 -43.62
N LEU A 7 15.31 -17.17 -42.91
CA LEU A 7 14.48 -18.24 -42.36
C LEU A 7 13.54 -17.63 -41.32
N ALA A 8 12.37 -17.20 -41.78
CA ALA A 8 11.23 -16.93 -40.93
C ALA A 8 10.61 -18.29 -40.57
N ALA A 9 10.81 -18.74 -39.34
CA ALA A 9 10.13 -19.92 -38.82
C ALA A 9 9.67 -19.69 -37.37
N VAL A 10 8.49 -19.08 -37.31
CA VAL A 10 7.38 -19.31 -36.38
C VAL A 10 7.75 -19.66 -34.93
N ILE A 11 7.67 -18.67 -34.04
CA ILE A 11 7.51 -18.95 -32.61
C ILE A 11 6.12 -19.57 -32.45
N ALA A 12 6.07 -20.86 -32.14
CA ALA A 12 4.84 -21.49 -31.66
C ALA A 12 4.39 -20.71 -30.43
N VAL A 13 3.21 -20.09 -30.49
CA VAL A 13 2.57 -19.50 -29.32
C VAL A 13 2.21 -20.68 -28.42
N GLY A 14 3.13 -21.02 -27.53
CA GLY A 14 2.91 -22.00 -26.48
C GLY A 14 1.68 -21.57 -25.70
N ASP A 15 0.84 -22.55 -25.36
CA ASP A 15 -0.42 -22.42 -24.65
C ASP A 15 -0.40 -21.24 -23.67
N VAL A 16 -1.14 -20.19 -24.02
CA VAL A 16 -1.39 -19.07 -23.11
C VAL A 16 -2.26 -19.64 -22.00
N ALA A 17 -1.63 -19.97 -20.86
CA ALA A 17 -2.35 -20.31 -19.65
C ALA A 17 -3.40 -19.21 -19.38
N PRO A 18 -4.64 -19.57 -19.02
CA PRO A 18 -5.67 -18.59 -18.73
C PRO A 18 -5.15 -17.62 -17.66
N PRO A 19 -5.49 -16.31 -17.74
CA PRO A 19 -5.06 -15.35 -16.74
C PRO A 19 -5.55 -15.84 -15.37
N VAL A 20 -4.59 -16.24 -14.52
CA VAL A 20 -4.90 -16.57 -13.13
C VAL A 20 -5.45 -15.29 -12.50
N ALA A 21 -6.71 -15.37 -12.08
CA ALA A 21 -7.35 -14.28 -11.39
C ALA A 21 -6.59 -14.04 -10.08
N HIS A 22 -5.93 -12.89 -9.97
CA HIS A 22 -5.37 -12.47 -8.70
C HIS A 22 -6.54 -12.20 -7.77
N ALA A 23 -6.57 -12.88 -6.62
CA ALA A 23 -7.54 -12.59 -5.60
C ALA A 23 -7.46 -11.10 -5.23
N ALA A 24 -8.63 -10.47 -5.04
CA ALA A 24 -8.67 -9.10 -4.57
C ALA A 24 -7.89 -8.99 -3.25
N PRO A 25 -7.11 -7.90 -3.05
CA PRO A 25 -6.38 -7.72 -1.81
C PRO A 25 -7.35 -7.72 -0.64
N THR A 26 -7.01 -8.46 0.41
CA THR A 26 -7.77 -8.45 1.65
C THR A 26 -7.80 -7.02 2.21
N PRO A 27 -8.97 -6.52 2.64
CA PRO A 27 -9.05 -5.21 3.26
C PRO A 27 -8.19 -5.21 4.52
N ILE A 28 -7.29 -4.24 4.60
CA ILE A 28 -6.42 -4.05 5.75
C ILE A 28 -7.31 -3.70 6.95
N PRO A 29 -7.19 -4.41 8.08
CA PRO A 29 -7.93 -4.06 9.29
C PRO A 29 -7.75 -2.57 9.65
N ALA A 30 -8.82 -1.93 10.13
CA ALA A 30 -8.80 -0.50 10.42
C ALA A 30 -7.67 -0.08 11.39
N TRP A 31 -7.27 -0.97 12.29
CA TRP A 31 -6.17 -0.76 13.25
C TRP A 31 -4.77 -0.68 12.61
N PHE A 32 -4.61 -1.11 11.35
CA PHE A 32 -3.40 -0.88 10.56
C PHE A 32 -3.40 0.48 9.82
N ARG A 33 -4.50 1.24 9.85
CA ARG A 33 -4.46 2.59 9.29
C ARG A 33 -3.68 3.49 10.24
N TYR A 34 -2.57 4.02 9.76
CA TYR A 34 -1.81 5.07 10.43
C TYR A 34 -2.14 6.42 9.80
N TYR A 35 -2.21 7.49 10.60
CA TYR A 35 -2.31 8.84 10.07
C TYR A 35 -0.94 9.32 9.57
N GLN A 36 -0.92 9.96 8.39
CA GLN A 36 0.31 10.56 7.88
C GLN A 36 0.78 11.71 8.78
N ASN A 37 -0.14 12.51 9.28
CA ASN A 37 0.10 13.63 10.19
C ASN A 37 -1.17 13.88 11.03
N CYS A 38 -1.06 14.68 12.09
CA CYS A 38 -2.18 14.97 12.99
C CYS A 38 -3.36 15.68 12.31
N LYS A 39 -3.07 16.49 11.29
CA LYS A 39 -4.11 17.15 10.48
C LYS A 39 -4.92 16.16 9.63
N ALA A 40 -4.34 15.01 9.27
CA ALA A 40 -5.02 13.93 8.56
C ALA A 40 -5.79 12.98 9.49
N GLY A 41 -5.59 13.09 10.80
CA GLY A 41 -6.34 12.34 11.82
C GLY A 41 -7.72 12.93 12.08
N ARG A 42 -8.67 12.07 12.52
CA ARG A 42 -10.03 12.26 13.09
C ARG A 42 -10.69 13.67 13.13
N GLY A 43 -10.43 14.56 12.17
CA GLY A 43 -10.83 15.97 12.24
C GLY A 43 -10.08 16.80 13.28
N GLY A 44 -8.84 16.45 13.64
CA GLY A 44 -8.03 17.21 14.61
C GLY A 44 -8.15 16.77 16.08
N GLY A 45 -8.76 15.61 16.37
CA GLY A 45 -8.82 15.07 17.73
C GLY A 45 -7.61 14.18 18.09
N PRO A 46 -7.33 13.99 19.39
CA PRO A 46 -6.23 13.13 19.87
C PRO A 46 -6.43 11.67 19.46
N ALA A 47 -5.32 10.95 19.28
CA ALA A 47 -5.28 9.51 19.04
C ALA A 47 -4.52 8.84 20.19
N LEU A 48 -5.11 7.82 20.81
CA LEU A 48 -4.50 7.12 21.94
C LEU A 48 -3.75 5.87 21.51
N TRP A 49 -2.84 5.40 22.35
CA TRP A 49 -2.10 4.17 22.08
C TRP A 49 -3.03 2.98 21.81
N GLY A 50 -2.81 2.28 20.70
CA GLY A 50 -3.65 1.16 20.25
C GLY A 50 -4.90 1.58 19.47
N GLU A 51 -5.24 2.86 19.40
CA GLU A 51 -6.28 3.33 18.49
C GLU A 51 -5.79 3.35 17.03
N PRO A 52 -6.70 3.11 16.08
CA PRO A 52 -6.46 3.37 14.67
C PRO A 52 -5.94 4.79 14.46
N GLY A 53 -4.74 4.89 13.91
CA GLY A 53 -4.10 6.16 13.59
C GLY A 53 -3.02 6.62 14.56
N TYR A 54 -2.87 5.99 15.73
CA TYR A 54 -1.73 6.25 16.61
C TYR A 54 -0.42 5.72 16.01
N ARG A 55 0.65 6.52 16.08
CA ARG A 55 2.03 6.08 15.85
C ARG A 55 2.97 6.88 16.74
N LEU A 56 4.05 6.25 17.22
CA LEU A 56 5.04 6.92 18.08
C LEU A 56 5.57 8.21 17.44
N GLY A 57 5.79 8.22 16.13
CA GLY A 57 6.20 9.44 15.41
C GLY A 57 5.15 10.56 15.29
N LEU A 58 3.96 10.44 15.89
CA LEU A 58 2.96 11.52 16.06
C LEU A 58 2.84 11.98 17.53
N ASP A 59 3.29 11.16 18.48
CA ASP A 59 3.31 11.43 19.92
C ASP A 59 4.68 12.04 20.23
N HIS A 60 4.75 13.37 20.28
CA HIS A 60 6.01 14.06 20.53
C HIS A 60 6.44 13.97 22.01
N GLY A 61 5.49 13.73 22.91
CA GLY A 61 5.70 13.64 24.35
C GLY A 61 6.03 12.23 24.84
N ASP A 62 5.83 11.22 24.01
CA ASP A 62 5.87 9.80 24.36
C ASP A 62 4.99 9.46 25.59
N ASP A 63 3.86 10.16 25.75
CA ASP A 63 2.96 9.99 26.90
C ASP A 63 1.78 9.04 26.60
N GLY A 64 1.71 8.53 25.37
CA GLY A 64 0.66 7.63 24.90
C GLY A 64 -0.50 8.35 24.20
N THR A 65 -0.42 9.67 24.08
CA THR A 65 -1.35 10.49 23.31
C THR A 65 -0.63 11.09 22.10
N ALA A 66 -1.19 10.88 20.92
CA ALA A 66 -0.72 11.50 19.70
C ALA A 66 -1.70 12.60 19.30
N CYS A 67 -1.17 13.66 18.66
CA CYS A 67 -2.00 14.72 18.09
C CYS A 67 -2.87 15.47 19.11
N GLU A 68 -2.38 15.59 20.33
CA GLU A 68 -2.90 16.57 21.27
C GLU A 68 -2.74 17.99 20.73
N GLU A 69 -3.83 18.75 20.77
CA GLU A 69 -3.84 20.17 20.47
C GLU A 69 -3.12 20.87 21.64
N PHE A 70 -1.82 21.16 21.46
CA PHE A 70 -1.07 21.94 22.46
C PHE A 70 -1.79 23.29 22.69
N PRO A 71 -2.04 23.71 23.95
CA PRO A 71 -2.67 24.99 24.26
C PRO A 71 -1.81 26.22 23.91
#